data_AF-A0A9W9HW49-F1
#
_entry.id   AF-A0A9W9HW49-F1
#
_cell.length_a   1.000
_cell.length_b   1.000
_cell.length_c   1.000
_cell.angle_alpha   90.00
_cell.angle_beta   90.00
_cell.angle_gamma   90.00
#
_symmetry.space_group_name_H-M   'P 1'
#
loop_
_entity.id
_entity.type
_entity.pdbx_description
1 polymer ?
#
loop_
_entity_poly.entity_id
_entity_poly.type
_entity_poly.pdbx_seq_one_letter_code
_entity_poly.pdbx_strand_id
1 'polypeptide(L)'
;MSLGSVNNTSELTYRRVNALNVCDTCELSTTLSIDQRGMVADNDTSIAEESCSTNAWSRATYADNVLVGFLMVLIGSDWDDGIECPGAFLWRLMIAGPFHFSGTGLWPSSS
;
A
#
# COMPACT_ATOMS: atom_id res chain seq x y z
N MET A 1 21.73 -8.73 -4.96
CA MET A 1 21.06 -8.18 -3.76
C MET A 1 20.32 -9.33 -3.11
N SER A 2 20.60 -9.64 -1.84
CA SER A 2 19.84 -10.65 -1.11
C SER A 2 18.43 -10.08 -0.86
N LEU A 3 17.42 -10.67 -1.50
CA LEU A 3 16.03 -10.44 -1.14
C LEU A 3 15.88 -10.99 0.29
N GLY A 4 15.71 -10.11 1.28
CA GLY A 4 15.38 -10.55 2.63
C GLY A 4 14.12 -11.40 2.58
N SER A 5 14.14 -12.58 3.21
CA SER A 5 12.97 -13.44 3.28
C SER A 5 11.93 -12.79 4.19
N VAL A 6 10.93 -12.13 3.61
CA VAL A 6 9.71 -11.74 4.32
C VAL A 6 9.10 -12.99 4.96
N ASN A 7 8.62 -12.90 6.19
CA ASN A 7 7.94 -14.00 6.87
C ASN A 7 6.97 -13.47 7.93
N ASN A 8 6.28 -14.36 8.66
CA ASN A 8 5.27 -13.95 9.65
C ASN A 8 5.83 -13.27 10.91
N THR A 9 7.16 -13.23 11.08
CA THR A 9 7.84 -12.49 12.15
C THR A 9 8.48 -11.19 11.66
N SER A 10 8.43 -10.90 10.36
CA SER A 10 8.93 -9.63 9.81
C SER A 10 8.18 -8.45 10.42
N GLU A 11 8.92 -7.42 10.79
CA GLU A 11 8.33 -6.20 11.34
C GLU A 11 7.67 -5.38 10.23
N LEU A 12 6.40 -5.03 10.42
CA LEU A 12 5.70 -4.14 9.49
C LEU A 12 5.97 -2.68 9.84
N THR A 13 6.50 -1.93 8.87
CA THR A 13 6.71 -0.48 9.01
C THR A 13 6.00 0.29 7.90
N TYR A 14 5.42 1.43 8.27
CA TYR A 14 4.69 2.31 7.35
C TYR A 14 5.52 3.58 7.12
N ARG A 15 6.19 3.64 5.97
CA ARG A 15 7.17 4.69 5.66
C ARG A 15 6.57 5.73 4.72
N ARG A 16 6.93 7.00 4.93
CA ARG A 16 6.49 8.09 4.05
C ARG A 16 6.94 7.82 2.62
N VAL A 17 6.03 7.98 1.67
CA VAL A 17 6.36 8.02 0.24
C VAL A 17 7.11 9.33 -0.04
N ASN A 18 8.26 9.23 -0.69
CA ASN A 18 9.15 10.34 -0.98
C ASN A 18 9.93 10.08 -2.29
N ALA A 19 10.77 11.03 -2.70
CA ALA A 19 11.51 10.95 -3.96
C ALA A 19 12.38 9.68 -4.12
N LEU A 20 12.77 9.02 -3.02
CA LEU A 20 13.59 7.81 -3.07
C LEU A 20 12.79 6.52 -3.31
N ASN A 21 11.50 6.49 -2.96
CA ASN A 21 10.70 5.25 -3.02
C ASN A 21 9.37 5.38 -3.79
N VAL A 22 9.05 6.57 -4.31
CA VAL A 22 7.79 6.82 -5.03
C VAL A 22 7.65 5.93 -6.26
N CYS A 23 8.71 5.80 -7.08
CA CYS A 23 8.66 4.97 -8.29
C CYS A 23 8.41 3.50 -7.96
N ASP A 24 9.22 2.92 -7.05
CA ASP A 24 9.07 1.53 -6.62
C ASP A 24 7.69 1.27 -6.00
N THR A 25 7.15 2.25 -5.26
CA THR A 25 5.80 2.16 -4.70
C THR A 25 4.75 2.12 -5.80
N CYS A 26 4.87 2.95 -6.84
CA CYS A 26 3.96 2.94 -7.99
C CYS A 26 4.04 1.62 -8.77
N GLU A 27 5.25 1.09 -8.97
CA GLU A 27 5.47 -0.17 -9.71
C GLU A 27 4.81 -1.38 -9.05
N LEU A 28 4.59 -1.37 -7.73
CA LEU A 28 3.87 -2.47 -7.07
C LEU A 28 2.49 -2.75 -7.69
N SER A 29 1.80 -1.74 -8.23
CA SER A 29 0.49 -1.93 -8.87
C SER A 29 0.57 -2.86 -10.10
N THR A 30 1.73 -2.96 -10.76
CA THR A 30 1.93 -3.87 -11.90
C THR A 30 2.14 -5.32 -11.47
N THR A 31 2.30 -5.59 -10.17
CA THR A 31 2.43 -6.94 -9.62
C THR A 31 1.08 -7.63 -9.39
N LEU A 32 -0.01 -6.86 -9.45
CA LEU A 32 -1.37 -7.35 -9.29
C LEU A 32 -1.86 -8.08 -10.55
N SER A 33 -2.72 -9.08 -10.37
CA SER A 33 -3.47 -9.61 -11.51
C SER A 33 -4.40 -8.55 -12.08
N ILE A 34 -4.87 -8.74 -13.32
CA ILE A 34 -5.81 -7.81 -13.97
C ILE A 34 -7.08 -7.61 -13.12
N ASP A 35 -7.59 -8.70 -12.53
CA ASP A 35 -8.77 -8.65 -11.68
C ASP A 35 -8.49 -7.86 -10.40
N GLN A 36 -7.35 -8.09 -9.75
CA GLN A 36 -6.95 -7.38 -8.53
C GLN A 36 -6.68 -5.90 -8.78
N ARG A 37 -6.05 -5.56 -9.91
CA ARG A 37 -5.82 -4.19 -10.33
C ARG A 37 -7.13 -3.45 -10.66
N GLY A 38 -8.20 -4.16 -10.98
CA GLY A 38 -9.54 -3.57 -11.11
C GLY A 38 -10.21 -3.20 -9.79
N MET A 39 -9.73 -3.73 -8.65
CA MET A 39 -10.33 -3.53 -7.33
C MET A 39 -9.78 -2.31 -6.58
N VAL A 40 -8.60 -1.84 -6.98
CA VAL A 40 -7.90 -0.71 -6.37
C VAL A 40 -7.33 0.18 -7.47
N ALA A 41 -7.32 1.50 -7.27
CA ALA A 41 -6.60 2.37 -8.19
C ALA A 41 -5.12 2.11 -8.07
N ASP A 42 -4.41 2.43 -9.15
CA ASP A 42 -2.96 2.41 -9.14
C ASP A 42 -2.42 3.38 -8.07
N ASN A 43 -1.26 3.02 -7.52
CA ASN A 43 -0.65 3.78 -6.44
C ASN A 43 -0.27 5.20 -6.87
N ASP A 44 0.10 5.40 -8.13
CA ASP A 44 0.41 6.73 -8.70
C ASP A 44 -0.78 7.68 -8.61
N THR A 45 -1.97 7.18 -8.95
CA THR A 45 -3.24 7.89 -8.87
C THR A 45 -3.57 8.21 -7.43
N SER A 46 -3.42 7.23 -6.53
CA SER A 46 -3.68 7.41 -5.09
C SER A 46 -2.74 8.44 -4.44
N ILE A 47 -1.47 8.47 -4.85
CA ILE A 47 -0.49 9.47 -4.39
C ILE A 47 -0.83 10.87 -4.94
N ALA A 48 -1.27 10.97 -6.19
CA ALA A 48 -1.72 12.24 -6.76
C ALA A 48 -2.97 12.77 -6.03
N GLU A 49 -3.94 11.90 -5.72
CA GLU A 49 -5.11 12.23 -4.89
C GLU A 49 -4.71 12.73 -3.50
N GLU A 50 -3.79 12.03 -2.83
CA GLU A 50 -3.26 12.45 -1.52
C GLU A 50 -2.58 13.83 -1.58
N SER A 51 -1.78 14.09 -2.61
CA SER A 51 -1.10 15.38 -2.76
C SER A 51 -2.05 16.58 -2.90
N CYS A 52 -3.31 16.33 -3.27
CA CYS A 52 -4.35 17.33 -3.41
C CYS A 52 -5.25 17.47 -2.16
N SER A 53 -5.02 16.67 -1.11
CA SER A 53 -5.86 16.60 0.09
C SER A 53 -5.06 16.89 1.34
N THR A 54 -5.66 17.61 2.29
CA THR A 54 -5.06 17.83 3.62
C THR A 54 -5.41 16.73 4.62
N ASN A 55 -6.40 15.90 4.30
CA ASN A 55 -6.95 14.87 5.16
C ASN A 55 -6.55 13.45 4.73
N ALA A 56 -6.01 13.30 3.52
CA ALA A 56 -5.43 12.05 3.06
C ALA A 56 -4.04 11.82 3.68
N TRP A 57 -3.78 10.57 4.02
CA TRP A 57 -2.49 10.15 4.54
C TRP A 57 -2.10 8.80 3.95
N SER A 58 -0.98 8.77 3.23
CA SER A 58 -0.50 7.57 2.56
C SER A 58 0.85 7.07 3.09
N ARG A 59 1.08 5.75 3.03
CA ARG A 59 2.36 5.12 3.41
C ARG A 59 2.69 3.95 2.49
N ALA A 60 3.98 3.83 2.18
CA ALA A 60 4.54 2.60 1.65
C ALA A 60 4.72 1.61 2.81
N THR A 61 4.26 0.38 2.61
CA THR A 61 4.30 -0.68 3.61
C THR A 61 5.52 -1.56 3.38
N TYR A 62 6.34 -1.73 4.40
CA TYR A 62 7.53 -2.56 4.37
C TYR A 62 7.41 -3.71 5.36
N ALA A 63 7.87 -4.88 4.98
CA ALA A 63 8.18 -5.99 5.89
C ALA A 63 9.69 -6.05 6.06
N ASP A 64 10.17 -5.75 7.26
CA ASP A 64 11.56 -5.40 7.56
C ASP A 64 12.05 -4.30 6.59
N ASN A 65 12.86 -4.66 5.59
CA ASN A 65 13.40 -3.75 4.58
C ASN A 65 12.85 -4.01 3.17
N VAL A 66 11.89 -4.90 3.01
CA VAL A 66 11.28 -5.23 1.72
C VAL A 66 10.00 -4.42 1.55
N LEU A 67 9.89 -3.70 0.43
CA LEU A 67 8.67 -2.99 0.06
C LEU A 67 7.61 -4.02 -0.35
N VAL A 68 6.48 -4.06 0.37
CA VAL A 68 5.45 -5.10 0.19
C VAL A 68 4.07 -4.54 -0.16
N GLY A 69 3.84 -3.23 -0.04
CA GLY A 69 2.53 -2.67 -0.31
C GLY A 69 2.42 -1.17 -0.13
N PHE A 70 1.18 -0.71 -0.13
CA PHE A 70 0.78 0.69 0.02
C PHE A 70 -0.55 0.75 0.78
N LEU A 71 -0.70 1.75 1.63
CA LEU A 71 -1.98 2.10 2.24
C LEU A 71 -2.23 3.59 2.18
N MET A 72 -3.51 3.94 2.16
CA MET A 72 -3.99 5.30 2.27
C MET A 72 -5.21 5.33 3.16
N VAL A 73 -5.24 6.27 4.10
CA VAL A 73 -6.41 6.56 4.93
C VAL A 73 -6.85 8.00 4.69
N LEU A 74 -8.15 8.22 4.83
CA LEU A 74 -8.73 9.54 4.93
C LEU A 74 -9.05 9.81 6.41
N ILE A 75 -8.58 10.92 6.96
CA ILE A 75 -8.83 11.31 8.35
C ILE A 75 -9.76 12.52 8.32
N GLY A 76 -11.02 12.35 8.72
CA GLY A 76 -12.04 13.39 8.55
C GLY A 76 -12.62 13.44 7.13
N SER A 77 -13.23 14.57 6.75
CA SER A 77 -13.69 14.84 5.39
C SER A 77 -13.10 16.16 4.89
N ASP A 78 -12.63 16.18 3.63
CA ASP A 78 -12.35 17.44 2.91
C ASP A 78 -13.66 18.11 2.43
N TRP A 79 -14.76 17.36 2.46
CA TRP A 79 -16.08 17.82 2.07
C TRP A 79 -16.82 18.34 3.30
N ASP A 80 -17.12 19.63 3.30
CA ASP A 80 -17.97 20.31 4.28
C ASP A 80 -19.45 19.94 4.00
N ASP A 81 -19.80 18.67 4.19
CA ASP A 81 -21.17 18.14 4.07
C ASP A 81 -21.94 18.20 5.39
N GLY A 82 -21.36 18.83 6.41
CA GLY A 82 -21.92 18.95 7.75
C GLY A 82 -21.84 17.67 8.60
N ILE A 83 -21.14 16.64 8.13
CA ILE A 83 -20.91 15.41 8.89
C ILE A 83 -19.49 15.46 9.49
N GLU A 84 -19.40 15.82 10.78
CA GLU A 84 -18.20 15.55 11.57
C GLU A 84 -18.04 14.04 11.73
N CYS A 85 -17.27 13.42 10.83
CA CYS A 85 -16.80 12.05 10.97
C CYS A 85 -15.34 12.06 11.43
N PRO A 86 -15.03 12.16 12.75
CA PRO A 86 -13.66 12.27 13.28
C PRO A 86 -12.84 10.97 13.19
N GLY A 87 -13.20 10.05 12.29
CA GLY A 87 -12.58 8.74 12.13
C GLY A 87 -11.52 8.70 11.03
N ALA A 88 -10.59 7.75 11.16
CA ALA A 88 -9.73 7.34 10.06
C ALA A 88 -10.44 6.26 9.25
N PHE A 89 -10.66 6.52 7.96
CA PHE A 89 -11.26 5.60 7.01
C PHE A 89 -10.19 4.99 6.13
N LEU A 90 -10.15 3.67 6.04
CA LEU A 90 -9.29 2.99 5.08
C LEU A 90 -9.81 3.29 3.67
N TRP A 91 -9.02 4.03 2.89
CA TRP A 91 -9.38 4.39 1.52
C TRP A 91 -8.73 3.41 0.53
N ARG A 92 -7.43 3.15 0.69
CA ARG A 92 -6.69 2.20 -0.14
C ARG A 92 -5.87 1.26 0.74
N LEU A 93 -5.90 -0.02 0.40
CA LEU A 93 -4.95 -1.01 0.87
C LEU A 93 -4.56 -1.89 -0.31
N MET A 94 -3.27 -1.91 -0.62
CA MET A 94 -2.71 -2.73 -1.68
C MET A 94 -1.48 -3.45 -1.14
N ILE A 95 -1.44 -4.76 -1.35
CA ILE A 95 -0.27 -5.60 -1.09
C ILE A 95 0.21 -6.12 -2.44
N ALA A 96 1.52 -6.17 -2.66
CA ALA A 96 2.05 -6.62 -3.93
C ALA A 96 1.70 -8.09 -4.16
N GLY A 97 1.43 -8.48 -5.42
CA GLY A 97 0.99 -9.81 -5.80
C GLY A 97 1.78 -10.97 -5.17
N PRO A 98 3.13 -10.93 -5.16
CA PRO A 98 3.96 -11.97 -4.55
C PRO A 98 3.76 -12.18 -3.04
N PHE A 99 3.20 -11.19 -2.32
CA PHE A 99 2.96 -11.27 -0.88
C PHE A 99 1.49 -11.57 -0.54
N HIS A 100 0.64 -11.79 -1.54
CA HIS A 100 -0.71 -12.27 -1.32
C HIS A 100 -0.70 -13.72 -0.83
N PHE A 101 -1.48 -13.99 0.21
CA PHE A 101 -1.68 -15.35 0.72
C PHE A 101 -2.43 -16.18 -0.33
N SER A 102 -1.79 -17.22 -0.88
CA SER A 102 -2.38 -18.08 -1.92
C SER A 102 -3.37 -19.12 -1.41
N GLY A 103 -3.71 -19.16 -0.11
CA GLY A 103 -4.63 -20.17 0.44
C GLY A 103 -4.10 -21.61 0.48
N THR A 104 -3.00 -21.91 -0.21
CA THR A 104 -2.46 -23.27 -0.40
C THR A 104 -1.19 -23.58 0.40
N GLY A 105 -0.71 -22.64 1.21
CA GLY A 105 0.40 -22.91 2.12
C GLY A 105 1.69 -23.29 1.40
N LEU A 106 2.17 -22.49 0.44
CA LEU A 106 3.58 -22.47 0.07
C LEU A 106 3.99 -21.02 -0.17
N TRP A 107 4.63 -20.43 0.84
CA TRP A 107 5.61 -19.36 0.63
C TRP A 107 6.57 -19.80 -0.48
N PRO A 108 7.04 -18.93 -1.40
CA PRO A 108 7.99 -19.35 -2.41
C PRO A 108 9.22 -19.94 -1.70
N SER A 109 9.35 -21.26 -1.78
CA SER A 109 10.60 -21.94 -1.44
C SER A 109 11.64 -21.36 -2.38
N SER A 110 12.64 -20.70 -1.79
CA SER A 110 13.88 -20.33 -2.48
C SER A 110 14.36 -21.55 -3.28
N SER A 111 14.30 -21.42 -4.60
CA SER A 111 15.00 -22.30 -5.54
C SER A 111 16.30 -21.63 -5.96
#